data_AF-A0AAE0T4K6-F1
#
_entry.id   AF-A0AAE0T4K6-F1
#
_cell.length_a   1.000
_cell.length_b   1.000
_cell.length_c   1.000
_cell.angle_alpha   90.00
_cell.angle_beta   90.00
_cell.angle_gamma   90.00
#
_symmetry.space_group_name_H-M   'P 1'
#
loop_
_entity.id
_entity.type
_entity.pdbx_description
1 polymer ?
#
loop_
_entity_poly.entity_id
_entity_poly.type
_entity_poly.pdbx_seq_one_letter_code
_entity_poly.pdbx_strand_id
1 'polypeptide(L)' 'MSRLQDIVRCFACNVGLKNRGPDDPPWIKHAQSFPQCQYVRHVKSEEFTNLVQMMTDQSDEEVSHHVLGCEY' A
#
# COMPACT_ATOMS: atom_id res chain seq x y z
N MET A 1 4.17 25.36 4.36
CA MET A 1 4.87 24.64 3.27
C MET A 1 4.32 23.23 3.24
N SER A 2 3.39 22.95 2.33
CA SER A 2 2.75 21.64 2.23
C SER A 2 3.80 20.61 1.80
N ARG A 3 4.06 19.65 2.68
CA ARG A 3 5.00 18.54 2.45
C ARG A 3 4.59 17.87 1.13
N LEU A 4 5.39 18.01 0.08
CA LEU A 4 5.16 17.32 -1.19
C LEU A 4 5.05 15.84 -0.85
N GLN A 5 3.89 15.25 -1.11
CA GLN A 5 3.68 13.84 -0.85
C GLN A 5 4.57 13.08 -1.84
N ASP A 6 5.59 12.39 -1.34
CA ASP A 6 6.44 11.51 -2.15
C ASP A 6 5.60 10.30 -2.59
N ILE A 7 4.91 10.47 -3.71
CA ILE A 7 4.16 9.41 -4.38
C ILE A 7 5.06 8.85 -5.47
N VAL A 8 5.54 7.63 -5.24
CA VAL A 8 6.31 6.89 -6.24
C VAL A 8 5.38 5.91 -6.95
N ARG A 9 5.52 5.76 -8.26
CA ARG A 9 4.72 4.81 -9.03
C ARG A 9 5.57 3.61 -9.41
N CYS A 10 5.03 2.41 -9.24
CA CYS A 10 5.67 1.22 -9.81
C CYS A 10 5.54 1.25 -11.34
N PHE A 11 6.64 1.08 -12.05
CA PHE A 11 6.64 1.04 -13.52
C PHE A 11 5.90 -0.18 -14.10
N ALA A 12 5.79 -1.28 -13.34
CA ALA A 12 5.22 -2.54 -13.82
C ALA A 12 3.71 -2.63 -13.61
N CYS A 13 3.20 -2.26 -12.43
CA CYS A 13 1.76 -2.31 -12.12
C CYS A 13 1.08 -0.93 -12.15
N ASN A 14 1.83 0.15 -12.38
CA ASN A 14 1.35 1.54 -12.36
C ASN A 14 0.66 2.01 -11.06
N VAL A 15 0.71 1.20 -10.00
CA VAL A 15 0.18 1.57 -8.68
C VAL A 15 1.05 2.65 -8.05
N GLY A 16 0.41 3.71 -7.57
CA GLY A 16 1.05 4.77 -6.80
C GLY A 16 1.17 4.37 -5.34
N LEU A 17 2.40 4.37 -4.82
CA LEU A 17 2.72 4.14 -3.43
C LEU A 17 2.98 5.48 -2.76
N LYS A 18 2.17 5.82 -1.75
CA LYS A 18 2.37 7.00 -0.93
C LYS A 18 3.29 6.65 0.24
N ASN A 19 4.43 7.31 0.34
CA ASN A 19 5.28 7.20 1.53
C ASN A 19 4.54 7.80 2.74
N ARG A 20 4.42 7.01 3.82
CA ARG A 20 3.86 7.45 5.11
C ARG A 20 4.97 7.96 6.04
N GLY A 21 6.23 7.63 5.76
CA GLY A 21 7.41 8.06 6.50
C GLY A 21 8.71 7.55 5.85
N PRO A 22 9.87 8.07 6.29
CA PRO A 22 11.19 7.74 5.72
C PRO A 22 11.66 6.31 6.04
N ASP A 23 11.16 5.70 7.11
CA ASP A 23 11.57 4.36 7.57
C ASP A 23 10.69 3.23 7.04
N ASP A 24 9.70 3.55 6.20
CA ASP A 24 8.74 2.55 5.75
C ASP A 24 9.26 1.80 4.50
N PRO A 25 9.45 0.47 4.58
CA PRO A 25 10.09 -0.28 3.51
C PRO A 25 9.18 -0.35 2.27
N PRO A 26 9.63 0.15 1.10
CA PRO A 26 8.78 0.29 -0.09
C PRO A 26 8.27 -1.05 -0.61
N TRP A 27 9.03 -2.13 -0.40
CA TRP A 27 8.66 -3.48 -0.82
C TRP A 27 7.50 -4.05 -0.03
N ILE A 28 7.46 -3.80 1.28
CA ILE A 28 6.35 -4.24 2.12
C ILE A 28 5.12 -3.49 1.64
N LYS A 29 5.13 -2.16 1.64
CA LYS A 29 4.01 -1.35 1.14
C LYS A 29 3.50 -1.74 -0.23
N HIS A 30 4.41 -2.05 -1.14
CA HIS A 30 4.04 -2.49 -2.47
C HIS A 30 3.35 -3.85 -2.45
N ALA A 31 3.89 -4.83 -1.73
CA ALA A 31 3.26 -6.14 -1.54
C ALA A 31 1.94 -6.04 -0.76
N GLN A 32 1.78 -5.06 0.13
CA GLN A 32 0.53 -4.76 0.84
C GLN A 32 -0.52 -4.19 -0.11
N SER A 33 -0.16 -3.15 -0.87
CA SER A 33 -1.10 -2.41 -1.72
C SER A 33 -1.49 -3.17 -2.98
N PHE A 34 -0.57 -3.96 -3.54
CA PHE A 34 -0.82 -4.72 -4.75
C PHE A 34 0.00 -6.03 -4.77
N PRO A 35 -0.43 -7.07 -4.03
CA PRO A 35 0.28 -8.36 -3.97
C PRO A 35 0.36 -9.08 -5.32
N GLN A 36 -0.54 -8.75 -6.25
CA GLN A 36 -0.53 -9.33 -7.60
C GLN A 36 0.52 -8.70 -8.52
N CYS A 37 1.34 -7.75 -8.04
CA CYS A 37 2.41 -7.16 -8.83
C CYS A 37 3.43 -8.22 -9.27
N GLN A 38 3.48 -8.52 -10.56
CA GLN A 38 4.45 -9.46 -11.12
C GLN A 38 5.89 -9.05 -10.79
N TYR A 39 6.20 -7.76 -10.85
CA TYR A 39 7.55 -7.27 -10.54
C TYR A 39 7.95 -7.53 -9.07
N VAL A 40 7.03 -7.33 -8.12
CA VAL A 40 7.31 -7.63 -6.70
C VAL A 40 7.51 -9.12 -6.51
N ARG A 41 6.64 -9.96 -7.10
CA ARG A 41 6.77 -11.42 -7.03
C ARG A 41 8.07 -11.90 -7.66
N HIS A 42 8.52 -11.29 -8.75
CA HIS A 42 9.79 -11.62 -9.40
C HIS A 42 11.01 -11.18 -8.59
N VAL A 43 11.01 -9.98 -8.00
CA VAL A 43 12.17 -9.44 -7.28
C VAL A 43 12.29 -9.97 -5.85
N LYS A 44 11.15 -10.13 -5.16
CA LYS A 44 11.11 -10.51 -3.74
C LYS A 44 10.66 -11.93 -3.46
N SER A 45 10.17 -12.66 -4.47
CA SER A 45 9.48 -13.96 -4.38
C SER A 45 8.00 -13.87 -4.00
N GLU A 46 7.30 -14.96 -4.30
CA GLU A 46 5.90 -15.17 -3.92
C GLU A 46 5.73 -15.38 -2.42
N GLU A 47 6.66 -16.09 -1.76
CA GLU A 47 6.64 -16.30 -0.31
C GLU A 47 6.66 -14.97 0.45
N PHE A 48 7.53 -14.03 0.03
CA PHE A 48 7.55 -12.68 0.61
C PHE A 48 6.19 -11.98 0.50
N THR A 49 5.56 -12.06 -0.67
CA THR A 49 4.27 -11.41 -0.91
C THR A 49 3.18 -12.00 -0.04
N ASN A 50 3.16 -13.33 0.09
CA ASN A 50 2.20 -14.05 0.93
C ASN A 50 2.38 -13.70 2.41
N LEU A 51 3.63 -13.66 2.90
CA LEU A 51 3.93 -13.26 4.28
C LEU A 51 3.44 -11.83 4.58
N VAL A 52 3.66 -10.90 3.65
CA VAL A 52 3.21 -9.52 3.81
C VAL A 52 1.68 -9.42 3.85
N GLN A 53 0.98 -10.18 3.00
CA GLN A 53 -0.49 -10.21 3.00
C GLN A 53 -1.06 -10.77 4.31
N MET A 54 -0.44 -11.81 4.86
CA MET A 54 -0.82 -12.36 6.17
C MET A 54 -0.64 -11.33 7.31
N MET A 55 0.27 -10.37 7.16
CA MET A 55 0.50 -9.30 8.14
C MET A 55 -0.46 -8.11 7.99
N THR A 56 -1.05 -7.87 6.81
CA THR A 56 -1.90 -6.70 6.55
C THR A 56 -3.34 -6.83 6.96
N ASP A 57 -3.86 -8.06 7.04
CA ASP A 57 -5.24 -8.38 7.44
C ASP A 57 -5.65 -7.79 8.81
N GLN A 58 -4.71 -7.28 9.59
CA GLN A 58 -4.93 -6.67 10.90
C GLN A 58 -5.02 -5.13 10.90
N SER A 59 -4.96 -4.45 9.75
CA SER A 59 -4.75 -2.98 9.70
C SER A 59 -5.67 -2.16 8.77
N ASP A 60 -6.85 -2.69 8.40
CA ASP A 60 -7.84 -1.99 7.56
C ASP A 60 -9.14 -1.57 8.29
N GLU A 61 -9.19 -1.58 9.63
CA GLU A 61 -10.33 -1.10 10.42
C GLU A 61 -10.17 0.34 10.98
N GLU A 62 -9.59 1.29 10.24
CA GLU A 62 -9.70 2.72 10.60
C GLU A 62 -9.75 3.67 9.37
N VAL A 63 -10.68 3.42 8.45
CA VAL A 63 -11.32 4.52 7.67
C VAL A 63 -12.82 4.24 7.55
N SER A 64 -13.52 4.22 8.68
CA SER A 64 -14.98 4.30 8.68
C SER A 64 -15.45 5.25 9.78
N HIS A 65 -15.10 6.53 9.68
CA HIS A 65 -15.73 7.56 10.52
C HIS A 65 -15.91 8.86 9.75
N HIS A 66 -16.85 8.87 8.78
CA HIS A 66 -17.88 9.90 8.71
C HIS A 66 -19.06 9.44 7.82
N VAL A 67 -19.96 8.66 8.40
CA VAL A 67 -21.38 8.55 7.98
C VAL A 67 -22.08 9.52 8.94
N LEU A 68 -22.72 10.62 8.55
CA LEU A 68 -23.91 10.79 7.73
C LEU A 68 -24.02 12.28 7.38
N GLY A 69 -24.51 12.61 6.19
CA GLY A 69 -24.98 13.97 5.95
C GLY A 69 -25.21 14.30 4.50
N CYS A 70 -26.23 13.67 3.89
CA CYS A 70 -27.02 14.23 2.79
C CYS A 70 -28.21 13.27 2.55
N GLU A 71 -29.27 13.40 3.35
CA GLU A 71 -30.61 13.06 2.88
C GLU A 71 -31.51 14.28 3.11
N TYR A 72 -32.10 14.70 1.99
CA TYR A 72 -33.07 15.78 1.67
C TYR A 72 -32.64 17.26 1.76
#